data_AF-A0A5M8PHY9-F1
#
_entry.id   AF-A0A5M8PHY9-F1
#
_cell.length_a   1.000
_cell.length_b   1.000
_cell.length_c   1.000
_cell.angle_alpha   90.00
_cell.angle_beta   90.00
_cell.angle_gamma   90.00
#
_symmetry.space_group_name_H-M   'P 1'
#
loop_
_entity.id
_entity.type
_entity.pdbx_description
1 polymer ?
#
loop_
_entity_poly.entity_id
_entity_poly.type
_entity_poly.pdbx_seq_one_letter_code
_entity_poly.pdbx_strand_id
1 'polypeptide(L)'
;MPSHSKAVSILNQSRSGSESAFSLHEQTSSTHGLSFSGFSSDDTLNKYALHKGSRAKRWKRPTFGLAIWKRLSTRTKIFVIGALILALALGLGLGVGLPVKEAKSKEKPPSRWKPAIGNTWQIQLNGPLTSMTVAAHNYDIDLFENNETTIKALHRMNAKVICYFSAGTYEDGRPDASAFAKSSVGSNVVDWAGEKWLDIRSASVRSVMAARIKLAKEKGCDGVDPDNVDGYSRKDTGFRLTKGDAIKYLQFLAGEAHSRGLAIGLKNSAELASSVMDHMDWDICESCVVYNECRTYQPFIMAGRPVFHIEYVDGDKPVNLTAACNAPGTRGFSTLLKRQNLDEWFLACPLVAA
;
A
#
# COMPACT_ATOMS: atom_id res chain seq x y z
N MET A 1 35.28 5.20 -8.57
CA MET A 1 34.30 6.17 -8.05
C MET A 1 33.64 5.50 -6.86
N PRO A 2 33.69 6.05 -5.63
CA PRO A 2 33.06 5.37 -4.51
C PRO A 2 31.54 5.44 -4.70
N SER A 3 30.89 4.28 -4.71
CA SER A 3 29.43 4.20 -4.61
C SER A 3 29.05 4.64 -3.21
N HIS A 4 28.76 5.93 -3.03
CA HIS A 4 28.08 6.38 -1.83
C HIS A 4 26.69 5.76 -1.88
N SER A 5 26.39 4.96 -0.85
CA SER A 5 25.07 4.33 -0.70
C SER A 5 23.98 5.40 -0.71
N LYS A 6 22.73 5.01 -0.99
CA LYS A 6 21.60 5.91 -1.32
C LYS A 6 20.37 5.84 -0.40
N ALA A 7 20.43 5.19 0.76
CA ALA A 7 19.35 5.32 1.74
C ALA A 7 19.82 5.13 3.18
N VAL A 8 19.90 6.22 3.93
CA VAL A 8 19.59 6.26 5.36
C VAL A 8 19.01 7.63 5.67
N SER A 9 17.75 7.68 6.11
CA SER A 9 17.24 8.86 6.80
C SER A 9 17.92 8.96 8.17
N ILE A 10 18.72 10.00 8.40
CA ILE A 10 19.47 10.18 9.66
C ILE A 10 18.52 10.59 10.78
N LEU A 11 17.86 9.66 11.47
CA LEU A 11 17.13 10.00 12.69
C LEU A 11 18.12 10.50 13.76
N ASN A 12 18.27 11.82 13.88
CA ASN A 12 18.52 12.54 15.14
C ASN A 12 18.74 14.04 14.94
N GLN A 13 17.78 14.86 15.39
CA GLN A 13 18.06 16.13 16.08
C GLN A 13 16.78 16.76 16.70
N SER A 14 16.08 16.06 17.60
CA SER A 14 15.34 16.74 18.69
C SER A 14 14.86 15.77 19.78
N ARG A 15 15.53 15.78 20.93
CA ARG A 15 14.91 15.70 22.28
C ARG A 15 16.01 15.69 23.35
N SER A 16 16.54 16.88 23.64
CA SER A 16 16.93 17.20 25.01
C SER A 16 15.74 17.93 25.64
N GLY A 17 15.16 17.37 26.71
CA GLY A 17 14.05 18.02 27.40
C GLY A 17 13.22 17.10 28.30
N SER A 18 13.54 17.16 29.59
CA SER A 18 12.76 16.77 30.78
C SER A 18 12.35 15.31 30.94
N GLU A 19 13.21 14.56 31.64
CA GLU A 19 12.79 13.48 32.53
C GLU A 19 11.86 14.05 33.61
N SER A 20 10.65 13.50 33.72
CA SER A 20 9.86 13.57 34.94
C SER A 20 9.54 12.14 35.33
N ALA A 21 10.10 11.74 36.47
CA ALA A 21 9.97 10.42 37.07
C ALA A 21 8.50 10.13 37.38
N PHE A 22 7.99 9.02 36.85
CA PHE A 22 6.75 8.42 37.34
C PHE A 22 7.10 7.02 37.86
N SER A 23 7.15 6.92 39.18
CA SER A 23 7.24 5.67 39.93
C SER A 23 5.92 4.91 39.74
N LEU A 24 5.98 3.67 39.27
CA LEU A 24 4.85 2.76 39.33
C LEU A 24 5.24 1.51 40.10
N HIS A 25 4.47 1.32 41.17
CA HIS A 25 4.49 0.21 42.09
C HIS A 25 4.37 -1.14 41.39
N GLU A 26 5.28 -2.01 41.76
CA GLU A 26 5.18 -3.46 41.67
C GLU A 26 4.01 -3.95 42.52
N GLN A 27 3.04 -4.63 41.91
CA GLN A 27 2.10 -5.49 42.64
C GLN A 27 2.10 -6.88 42.01
N THR A 28 2.65 -7.80 42.79
CA THR A 28 2.60 -9.25 42.62
C THR A 28 1.36 -9.81 43.29
N SER A 29 0.58 -10.59 42.55
CA SER A 29 -0.35 -11.63 43.02
C SER A 29 -1.30 -11.99 41.89
N SER A 30 -1.89 -13.17 41.78
CA SER A 30 -1.58 -14.50 42.26
C SER A 30 -2.52 -15.41 41.46
N THR A 31 -2.08 -16.65 41.29
CA THR A 31 -2.77 -17.78 40.68
C THR A 31 -4.24 -17.93 41.12
N HIS A 32 -5.15 -18.06 40.16
CA HIS A 32 -6.31 -18.94 40.27
C HIS A 32 -6.58 -19.63 38.94
N GLY A 33 -6.10 -20.86 38.81
CA GLY A 33 -6.52 -21.79 37.79
C GLY A 33 -7.90 -22.35 38.15
N LEU A 34 -8.87 -22.15 37.28
CA LEU A 34 -10.12 -22.92 37.28
C LEU A 34 -10.13 -23.79 36.02
N SER A 35 -10.02 -25.08 36.29
CA SER A 35 -10.28 -26.18 35.37
C SER A 35 -11.73 -26.11 34.89
N PHE A 36 -11.93 -26.15 33.56
CA PHE A 36 -13.18 -26.61 32.98
C PHE A 36 -12.88 -27.79 32.06
N SER A 37 -13.38 -28.94 32.50
CA SER A 37 -13.43 -30.20 31.79
C SER A 37 -14.38 -30.14 30.60
N GLY A 38 -13.92 -30.65 29.46
CA GLY A 38 -14.66 -31.56 28.60
C GLY A 38 -15.87 -31.01 27.85
N PHE A 39 -15.70 -30.76 26.55
CA PHE A 39 -16.68 -31.21 25.57
C PHE A 39 -15.97 -31.68 24.30
N SER A 40 -15.98 -33.00 24.13
CA SER A 40 -15.65 -33.71 22.90
C SER A 40 -16.93 -33.81 22.07
N SER A 41 -16.83 -33.52 20.78
CA SER A 41 -17.67 -34.13 19.75
C SER A 41 -17.06 -33.83 18.38
N ASP A 42 -16.22 -34.77 17.93
CA ASP A 42 -16.21 -35.18 16.54
C ASP A 42 -17.65 -35.49 16.11
N ASP A 43 -18.15 -34.79 15.10
CA ASP A 43 -19.02 -35.33 14.06
C ASP A 43 -19.58 -34.19 13.22
N THR A 44 -19.06 -34.00 12.01
CA THR A 44 -19.87 -33.61 10.84
C THR A 44 -19.05 -33.80 9.57
N LEU A 45 -18.64 -35.05 9.33
CA LEU A 45 -18.46 -35.51 7.95
C LEU A 45 -19.84 -35.93 7.40
N ASN A 46 -20.05 -35.57 6.14
CA ASN A 46 -20.95 -36.24 5.20
C ASN A 46 -22.42 -35.76 5.12
N LYS A 47 -22.67 -34.68 4.36
CA LYS A 47 -23.90 -34.52 3.55
C LYS A 47 -23.63 -33.81 2.21
N TYR A 48 -22.85 -34.45 1.34
CA TYR A 48 -22.97 -34.25 -0.10
C TYR A 48 -23.73 -35.44 -0.69
N ALA A 49 -25.07 -35.39 -0.62
CA ALA A 49 -25.95 -36.34 -1.29
C ALA A 49 -26.63 -35.63 -2.48
N LEU A 50 -26.31 -36.16 -3.66
CA LEU A 50 -26.93 -35.91 -4.95
C LEU A 50 -28.46 -35.95 -4.88
N HIS A 51 -29.13 -34.87 -5.30
CA HIS A 51 -30.55 -34.91 -5.66
C HIS A 51 -30.72 -34.67 -7.16
N LYS A 52 -30.68 -35.77 -7.94
CA LYS A 52 -31.37 -35.83 -9.24
C LYS A 52 -32.85 -36.05 -8.97
N GLY A 53 -33.71 -35.29 -9.66
CA GLY A 53 -35.14 -35.63 -9.80
C GLY A 53 -36.11 -34.51 -9.44
N SER A 54 -36.21 -33.47 -10.26
CA SER A 54 -37.38 -32.58 -10.27
C SER A 54 -38.32 -32.96 -11.42
N ARG A 55 -39.50 -33.49 -11.06
CA ARG A 55 -40.62 -33.72 -11.98
C ARG A 55 -41.09 -32.39 -12.58
N ALA A 56 -41.23 -32.35 -13.90
CA ALA A 56 -41.87 -31.24 -14.60
C ALA A 56 -43.33 -31.07 -14.11
N LYS A 57 -43.65 -29.90 -13.53
CA LYS A 57 -45.03 -29.52 -13.24
C LYS A 57 -45.73 -29.12 -14.55
N ARG A 58 -46.71 -29.91 -14.96
CA ARG A 58 -47.59 -29.64 -16.11
C ARG A 58 -48.39 -28.36 -15.88
N TRP A 59 -48.01 -27.29 -16.58
CA TRP A 59 -48.71 -26.00 -16.57
C TRP A 59 -50.08 -26.14 -17.26
N LYS A 60 -51.18 -25.90 -16.53
CA LYS A 60 -52.53 -25.85 -17.12
C LYS A 60 -52.70 -24.50 -17.82
N ARG A 61 -53.07 -24.51 -19.10
CA ARG A 61 -53.42 -23.29 -19.86
C ARG A 61 -54.63 -22.62 -19.21
N PRO A 62 -54.59 -21.30 -18.90
CA PRO A 62 -55.77 -20.59 -18.42
C PRO A 62 -56.72 -20.36 -19.61
N THR A 63 -57.88 -21.00 -19.59
CA THR A 63 -58.95 -20.85 -20.60
C THR A 63 -59.85 -19.63 -20.35
N PHE A 64 -59.49 -18.75 -19.40
CA PHE A 64 -60.40 -17.71 -18.89
C PHE A 64 -60.61 -16.52 -19.85
N GLY A 65 -59.65 -16.20 -20.73
CA GLY A 65 -59.73 -15.01 -21.61
C GLY A 65 -60.55 -15.19 -22.90
N LEU A 66 -60.66 -16.42 -23.41
CA LEU A 66 -61.29 -16.69 -24.72
C LEU A 66 -62.83 -16.66 -24.67
N ALA A 67 -63.43 -16.92 -23.50
CA ALA A 67 -64.89 -16.95 -23.35
C ALA A 67 -65.52 -15.55 -23.41
N ILE A 68 -64.84 -14.54 -22.83
CA ILE A 68 -65.30 -13.15 -22.80
C ILE A 68 -65.18 -12.52 -24.20
N TRP A 69 -64.10 -12.83 -24.93
CA TRP A 69 -63.86 -12.30 -26.28
C TRP A 69 -64.93 -12.74 -27.30
N LYS A 70 -65.49 -13.95 -27.15
CA LYS A 70 -66.56 -14.45 -28.02
C LYS A 70 -67.91 -13.76 -27.79
N ARG A 71 -68.16 -13.17 -26.60
CA ARG A 71 -69.41 -12.47 -26.25
C ARG A 71 -69.42 -10.97 -26.59
N LEU A 72 -68.29 -10.40 -26.97
CA LEU A 72 -68.21 -8.97 -27.33
C LEU A 72 -68.72 -8.72 -28.75
N SER A 73 -69.50 -7.64 -28.92
CA SER A 73 -69.98 -7.19 -30.22
C SER A 73 -68.82 -6.86 -31.17
N THR A 74 -69.04 -6.96 -32.48
CA THR A 74 -68.03 -6.63 -33.50
C THR A 74 -67.50 -5.20 -33.34
N ARG A 75 -68.37 -4.25 -32.94
CA ARG A 75 -67.98 -2.84 -32.68
C ARG A 75 -67.03 -2.71 -31.49
N THR A 76 -67.27 -3.47 -30.42
CA THR A 76 -66.41 -3.45 -29.22
C THR A 76 -65.04 -4.05 -29.50
N LYS A 77 -64.97 -5.09 -30.34
CA LYS A 77 -63.69 -5.68 -30.77
C LYS A 77 -62.85 -4.70 -31.59
N ILE A 78 -63.48 -3.97 -32.51
CA ILE A 78 -62.80 -2.95 -33.32
C ILE A 78 -62.26 -1.82 -32.43
N PHE A 79 -63.03 -1.37 -31.43
CA PHE A 79 -62.58 -0.35 -30.49
C PHE A 79 -61.36 -0.80 -29.66
N VAL A 80 -61.37 -2.03 -29.14
CA VAL A 80 -60.25 -2.56 -28.33
C VAL A 80 -58.99 -2.73 -29.18
N ILE A 81 -59.12 -3.23 -30.41
CA ILE A 81 -57.98 -3.37 -31.32
C ILE A 81 -57.46 -1.98 -31.74
N GLY A 82 -58.34 -1.04 -32.05
CA GLY A 82 -57.96 0.34 -32.38
C GLY A 82 -57.23 1.04 -31.24
N ALA A 83 -57.71 0.88 -30.00
CA ALA A 83 -57.06 1.44 -28.82
C ALA A 83 -55.67 0.81 -28.56
N LEU A 84 -55.51 -0.49 -28.78
CA LEU A 84 -54.22 -1.17 -28.66
C LEU A 84 -53.21 -0.71 -29.72
N ILE A 85 -53.65 -0.53 -30.97
CA ILE A 85 -52.79 -0.03 -32.04
C ILE A 85 -52.37 1.41 -31.76
N LEU A 86 -53.29 2.27 -31.30
CA LEU A 86 -52.98 3.65 -30.95
C LEU A 86 -52.02 3.75 -29.76
N ALA A 87 -52.18 2.89 -28.75
CA ALA A 87 -51.27 2.82 -27.61
C ALA A 87 -49.85 2.34 -28.03
N LEU A 88 -49.76 1.39 -28.96
CA LEU A 88 -48.48 0.95 -29.54
C LEU A 88 -47.82 2.05 -30.38
N ALA A 89 -48.60 2.78 -31.18
CA ALA A 89 -48.10 3.88 -32.01
C ALA A 89 -47.56 5.05 -31.15
N LEU A 90 -48.27 5.39 -30.07
CA LEU A 90 -47.83 6.40 -29.10
C LEU A 90 -46.61 5.93 -28.29
N GLY A 91 -46.56 4.65 -27.91
CA GLY A 91 -45.43 4.07 -27.18
C GLY A 91 -44.14 4.01 -28.00
N LEU A 92 -44.24 3.76 -29.31
CA LEU A 92 -43.09 3.78 -30.23
C LEU A 92 -42.66 5.20 -30.62
N GLY A 93 -43.61 6.14 -30.74
CA GLY A 93 -43.30 7.54 -31.11
C GLY A 93 -42.54 8.34 -30.03
N LEU A 94 -42.69 7.98 -28.75
CA LEU A 94 -42.04 8.67 -27.63
C LEU A 94 -40.62 8.13 -27.30
N GLY A 95 -40.20 7.00 -27.89
CA GLY A 95 -38.93 6.34 -27.55
C GLY A 95 -37.72 6.74 -28.41
N VAL A 96 -37.92 7.42 -29.54
CA VAL A 96 -36.86 7.60 -30.57
C VAL A 96 -36.11 8.95 -30.44
N GLY A 97 -36.48 9.81 -29.50
CA GLY A 97 -35.98 11.21 -29.45
C GLY A 97 -35.28 11.65 -28.17
N LEU A 98 -35.11 10.79 -27.15
CA LEU A 98 -34.46 11.19 -25.90
C LEU A 98 -32.94 10.96 -26.01
N PRO A 99 -32.10 12.00 -25.87
CA PRO A 99 -30.67 11.81 -25.73
C PRO A 99 -30.43 11.11 -24.39
N VAL A 100 -30.15 9.80 -24.45
CA VAL A 100 -29.64 9.06 -23.30
C VAL A 100 -28.27 9.66 -22.99
N LYS A 101 -28.20 10.50 -21.96
CA LYS A 101 -26.93 10.84 -21.32
C LYS A 101 -26.35 9.53 -20.82
N GLU A 102 -25.36 8.99 -21.54
CA GLU A 102 -24.51 7.93 -21.01
C GLU A 102 -23.94 8.43 -19.68
N ALA A 103 -24.47 7.89 -18.59
CA ALA A 103 -23.84 8.04 -17.30
C ALA A 103 -22.50 7.31 -17.40
N LYS A 104 -21.39 8.06 -17.54
CA LYS A 104 -20.04 7.51 -17.38
C LYS A 104 -20.04 6.65 -16.13
N SER A 105 -19.94 5.33 -16.28
CA SER A 105 -19.77 4.42 -15.17
C SER A 105 -18.54 4.88 -14.40
N LYS A 106 -18.69 5.16 -13.10
CA LYS A 106 -17.53 5.39 -12.23
C LYS A 106 -16.67 4.13 -12.30
N GLU A 107 -15.59 4.20 -13.08
CA GLU A 107 -14.66 3.10 -13.23
C GLU A 107 -14.13 2.76 -11.83
N LYS A 108 -14.24 1.49 -11.44
CA LYS A 108 -13.72 1.03 -10.14
C LYS A 108 -12.23 1.35 -10.15
N PRO A 109 -11.68 2.03 -9.13
CA PRO A 109 -10.26 2.32 -9.09
C PRO A 109 -9.48 1.00 -9.26
N PRO A 110 -8.36 1.02 -10.00
CA PRO A 110 -7.61 -0.19 -10.30
C PRO A 110 -7.29 -0.94 -9.01
N SER A 111 -7.51 -2.25 -9.02
CA SER A 111 -7.13 -3.08 -7.88
C SER A 111 -5.62 -3.02 -7.73
N ARG A 112 -5.14 -2.45 -6.62
CA ARG A 112 -3.73 -2.44 -6.26
C ARG A 112 -3.39 -3.64 -5.39
N TRP A 113 -2.11 -4.01 -5.41
CA TRP A 113 -1.56 -5.02 -4.51
C TRP A 113 -1.65 -4.57 -3.04
N LYS A 114 -1.88 -5.51 -2.13
CA LYS A 114 -1.79 -5.30 -0.68
C LYS A 114 -0.87 -6.37 -0.11
N PRO A 115 0.32 -6.01 0.41
CA PRO A 115 1.21 -7.00 1.01
C PRO A 115 0.62 -7.55 2.32
N ALA A 116 0.96 -8.79 2.65
CA ALA A 116 0.53 -9.42 3.90
C ALA A 116 1.59 -9.21 5.00
N ILE A 117 1.14 -9.19 6.25
CA ILE A 117 2.03 -9.28 7.42
C ILE A 117 2.84 -10.59 7.31
N GLY A 118 4.14 -10.49 7.54
CA GLY A 118 5.07 -11.64 7.47
C GLY A 118 5.59 -11.97 6.08
N ASN A 119 5.22 -11.21 5.03
CA ASN A 119 5.87 -11.36 3.72
C ASN A 119 7.39 -11.13 3.87
N THR A 120 8.18 -12.16 3.56
CA THR A 120 9.64 -11.99 3.40
C THR A 120 9.95 -11.00 2.29
N TRP A 121 11.04 -10.28 2.44
CA TRP A 121 11.44 -9.26 1.49
C TRP A 121 12.96 -9.20 1.32
N GLN A 122 13.40 -8.50 0.29
CA GLN A 122 14.78 -8.10 0.07
C GLN A 122 14.78 -6.64 -0.38
N ILE A 123 15.78 -5.88 0.05
CA ILE A 123 16.03 -4.51 -0.40
C ILE A 123 17.48 -4.40 -0.91
N GLN A 124 17.64 -3.88 -2.13
CA GLN A 124 18.95 -3.63 -2.73
C GLN A 124 18.89 -2.34 -3.57
N LEU A 125 19.51 -1.29 -3.03
CA LEU A 125 19.49 0.04 -3.64
C LEU A 125 20.85 0.46 -4.20
N ASN A 126 21.92 -0.26 -3.86
CA ASN A 126 23.25 0.00 -4.42
C ASN A 126 23.43 -0.68 -5.77
N GLY A 127 23.05 0.05 -6.82
CA GLY A 127 23.19 -0.37 -8.20
C GLY A 127 22.07 -1.30 -8.68
N PRO A 128 22.15 -1.75 -9.95
CA PRO A 128 21.16 -2.66 -10.52
C PRO A 128 21.17 -4.01 -9.79
N LEU A 129 20.00 -4.63 -9.71
CA LEU A 129 19.87 -5.99 -9.21
C LEU A 129 20.48 -6.97 -10.22
N THR A 130 21.63 -7.54 -9.88
CA THR A 130 22.40 -8.47 -10.73
C THR A 130 22.16 -9.94 -10.40
N SER A 131 21.63 -10.24 -9.21
CA SER A 131 21.39 -11.58 -8.68
C SER A 131 19.97 -11.67 -8.12
N MET A 132 19.26 -12.74 -8.47
CA MET A 132 17.90 -13.04 -8.00
C MET A 132 17.87 -14.42 -7.32
N THR A 133 18.85 -14.68 -6.45
CA THR A 133 18.98 -15.96 -5.74
C THR A 133 18.15 -16.02 -4.46
N VAL A 134 17.71 -14.87 -3.96
CA VAL A 134 16.95 -14.75 -2.70
C VAL A 134 15.47 -15.08 -2.94
N ALA A 135 14.95 -16.10 -2.27
CA ALA A 135 13.53 -16.40 -2.28
C ALA A 135 12.77 -15.44 -1.36
N ALA A 136 12.34 -14.29 -1.90
CA ALA A 136 11.57 -13.28 -1.18
C ALA A 136 10.21 -13.04 -1.85
N HIS A 137 9.17 -12.76 -1.05
CA HIS A 137 7.87 -12.37 -1.58
C HIS A 137 7.93 -11.00 -2.24
N ASN A 138 8.73 -10.08 -1.68
CA ASN A 138 8.83 -8.71 -2.15
C ASN A 138 10.30 -8.31 -2.39
N TYR A 139 10.56 -7.56 -3.45
CA TYR A 139 11.86 -6.97 -3.74
C TYR A 139 11.71 -5.45 -3.83
N ASP A 140 12.48 -4.74 -3.01
CA ASP A 140 12.61 -3.28 -3.06
C ASP A 140 13.92 -2.89 -3.75
N ILE A 141 13.80 -2.26 -4.92
CA ILE A 141 14.91 -1.95 -5.81
C ILE A 141 14.83 -0.52 -6.32
N ASP A 142 15.98 0.08 -6.62
CA ASP A 142 16.03 1.45 -7.13
C ASP A 142 15.27 1.60 -8.46
N LEU A 143 14.36 2.58 -8.52
CA LEU A 143 13.51 2.86 -9.68
C LEU A 143 14.31 3.15 -10.95
N PHE A 144 15.46 3.83 -10.85
CA PHE A 144 16.21 4.31 -12.01
C PHE A 144 17.27 3.32 -12.45
N GLU A 145 17.96 2.65 -11.52
CA GLU A 145 19.04 1.71 -11.82
C GLU A 145 18.52 0.38 -12.40
N ASN A 146 17.23 0.06 -12.22
CA ASN A 146 16.63 -1.18 -12.70
C ASN A 146 15.67 -0.97 -13.87
N ASN A 147 15.61 -1.93 -14.80
CA ASN A 147 14.77 -1.86 -15.99
C ASN A 147 13.58 -2.83 -15.93
N GLU A 148 12.68 -2.72 -16.89
CA GLU A 148 11.48 -3.57 -17.01
C GLU A 148 11.82 -5.07 -17.12
N THR A 149 12.96 -5.44 -17.71
CA THR A 149 13.41 -6.83 -17.81
C THR A 149 13.71 -7.42 -16.44
N THR A 150 14.39 -6.67 -15.57
CA THR A 150 14.65 -7.06 -14.17
C THR A 150 13.33 -7.30 -13.43
N ILE A 151 12.37 -6.37 -13.56
CA ILE A 151 11.06 -6.45 -12.89
C ILE A 151 10.27 -7.65 -13.38
N LYS A 152 10.22 -7.88 -14.70
CA LYS A 152 9.57 -9.06 -15.30
C LYS A 152 10.20 -10.37 -14.82
N ALA A 153 11.51 -10.41 -14.62
CA ALA A 153 12.19 -11.61 -14.12
C ALA A 153 11.79 -11.90 -12.66
N LEU A 154 11.72 -10.88 -11.80
CA LEU A 154 11.21 -11.01 -10.43
C LEU A 154 9.75 -11.49 -10.41
N HIS A 155 8.90 -10.94 -11.29
CA HIS A 155 7.51 -11.40 -11.41
C HIS A 155 7.39 -12.86 -11.83
N ARG A 156 8.28 -13.37 -12.70
CA ARG A 156 8.31 -14.80 -13.07
C ARG A 156 8.67 -15.71 -11.89
N MET A 157 9.34 -15.17 -10.88
CA MET A 157 9.61 -15.85 -9.60
C MET A 157 8.48 -15.65 -8.59
N ASN A 158 7.35 -15.09 -9.01
CA ASN A 158 6.19 -14.76 -8.17
C ASN A 158 6.50 -13.72 -7.07
N ALA A 159 7.59 -12.95 -7.21
CA ALA A 159 7.90 -11.83 -6.33
C ALA A 159 7.12 -10.57 -6.75
N LYS A 160 6.81 -9.71 -5.79
CA LYS A 160 6.30 -8.36 -5.98
C LYS A 160 7.44 -7.36 -5.98
N VAL A 161 7.36 -6.33 -6.80
CA VAL A 161 8.42 -5.32 -6.92
C VAL A 161 7.97 -3.97 -6.37
N ILE A 162 8.70 -3.49 -5.37
CA ILE A 162 8.64 -2.14 -4.82
C ILE A 162 9.77 -1.35 -5.49
N CYS A 163 9.45 -0.16 -5.99
CA CYS A 163 10.42 0.72 -6.63
C CYS A 163 10.72 1.92 -5.75
N TYR A 164 11.95 1.95 -5.23
CA TYR A 164 12.50 3.02 -4.42
C TYR A 164 12.79 4.27 -5.24
N PHE A 165 12.47 5.44 -4.68
CA PHE A 165 13.04 6.72 -5.09
C PHE A 165 12.99 7.71 -3.92
N SER A 166 13.95 8.63 -3.83
CA SER A 166 13.80 9.73 -2.87
C SER A 166 12.69 10.69 -3.30
N ALA A 167 11.74 10.93 -2.41
CA ALA A 167 10.62 11.86 -2.64
C ALA A 167 10.83 13.21 -1.94
N GLY A 168 11.62 13.25 -0.86
CA GLY A 168 11.91 14.47 -0.10
C GLY A 168 13.24 15.13 -0.42
N THR A 169 14.10 14.49 -1.23
CA THR A 169 15.40 15.04 -1.60
C THR A 169 15.64 14.98 -3.11
N TYR A 170 16.46 15.92 -3.56
CA TYR A 170 17.06 16.01 -4.88
C TYR A 170 18.36 15.19 -4.87
N GLU A 171 18.60 14.44 -5.94
CA GLU A 171 19.81 13.66 -6.16
C GLU A 171 20.39 14.07 -7.53
N ASP A 172 21.59 14.63 -7.56
CA ASP A 172 22.19 15.21 -8.78
C ASP A 172 22.45 14.22 -9.91
N GLY A 173 22.66 12.94 -9.60
CA GLY A 173 22.88 11.87 -10.56
C GLY A 173 21.61 11.32 -11.21
N ARG A 174 20.41 11.77 -10.82
CA ARG A 174 19.16 11.26 -11.40
C ARG A 174 18.91 11.86 -12.80
N PRO A 175 18.38 11.07 -13.76
CA PRO A 175 18.16 11.56 -15.12
C PRO A 175 17.13 12.70 -15.21
N ASP A 176 16.31 12.87 -14.17
CA ASP A 176 15.31 13.94 -14.05
C ASP A 176 15.75 15.10 -13.14
N ALA A 177 17.01 15.15 -12.71
CA ALA A 177 17.52 16.19 -11.81
C ALA A 177 17.30 17.62 -12.36
N SER A 178 17.40 17.81 -13.68
CA SER A 178 17.18 19.12 -14.31
C SER A 178 15.71 19.58 -14.31
N ALA A 179 14.75 18.70 -13.98
CA ALA A 179 13.32 19.02 -13.96
C ALA A 179 12.88 19.77 -12.69
N PHE A 180 13.73 19.82 -11.66
CA PHE A 180 13.44 20.56 -10.43
C PHE A 180 13.66 22.06 -10.64
N ALA A 181 12.67 22.87 -10.25
CA ALA A 181 12.86 24.31 -10.13
C ALA A 181 13.93 24.59 -9.07
N LYS A 182 14.93 25.41 -9.42
CA LYS A 182 16.05 25.74 -8.51
C LYS A 182 15.58 26.27 -7.14
N SER A 183 14.46 27.00 -7.10
CA SER A 183 13.86 27.52 -5.87
C SER A 183 13.27 26.44 -4.94
N SER A 184 13.10 25.21 -5.45
CA SER A 184 12.58 24.07 -4.69
C SER A 184 13.67 23.17 -4.14
N VAL A 185 14.95 23.49 -4.40
CA VAL A 185 16.12 22.73 -3.93
C VAL A 185 16.79 23.51 -2.81
N GLY A 186 16.89 22.88 -1.64
CA GLY A 186 17.36 23.48 -0.40
C GLY A 186 18.81 23.12 -0.06
N SER A 187 19.07 23.00 1.23
CA SER A 187 20.38 22.66 1.78
C SER A 187 20.77 21.23 1.48
N ASN A 188 22.07 20.95 1.57
CA ASN A 188 22.60 19.59 1.48
C ASN A 188 22.04 18.71 2.61
N VAL A 189 21.82 17.43 2.31
CA VAL A 189 21.62 16.40 3.34
C VAL A 189 23.00 16.06 3.92
N VAL A 190 23.12 16.06 5.24
CA VAL A 190 24.38 15.77 5.94
C VAL A 190 24.80 14.33 5.63
N ASP A 191 26.07 14.11 5.28
CA ASP A 191 26.69 12.82 4.90
C ASP A 191 26.31 12.24 3.52
N TRP A 192 25.44 12.92 2.76
CA TRP A 192 25.01 12.49 1.42
C TRP A 192 25.42 13.53 0.35
N ALA A 193 26.62 13.36 -0.18
CA ALA A 193 27.16 14.27 -1.20
C ALA A 193 26.30 14.24 -2.49
N GLY A 194 25.94 15.42 -3.00
CA GLY A 194 25.07 15.54 -4.17
C GLY A 194 23.57 15.48 -3.85
N GLU A 195 23.21 15.23 -2.58
CA GLU A 195 21.82 15.15 -2.13
C GLU A 195 21.39 16.42 -1.39
N LYS A 196 20.18 16.92 -1.67
CA LYS A 196 19.65 18.17 -1.11
C LYS A 196 18.18 18.05 -0.75
N TRP A 197 17.74 18.68 0.33
CA TRP A 197 16.33 18.70 0.71
C TRP A 197 15.46 19.43 -0.33
N LEU A 198 14.22 18.97 -0.51
CA LEU A 198 13.24 19.57 -1.41
C LEU A 198 12.13 20.33 -0.65
N ASP A 199 11.64 21.42 -1.24
CA ASP A 199 10.37 22.00 -0.81
C ASP A 199 9.20 21.16 -1.35
N ILE A 200 8.71 20.21 -0.53
CA ILE A 200 7.61 19.29 -0.86
C ILE A 200 6.25 19.99 -1.14
N ARG A 201 6.16 21.29 -0.90
CA ARG A 201 4.99 22.12 -1.24
C ARG A 201 5.03 22.58 -2.69
N SER A 202 6.21 22.55 -3.33
CA SER A 202 6.43 23.01 -4.69
C SER A 202 5.66 22.19 -5.72
N ALA A 203 5.01 22.88 -6.65
CA ALA A 203 4.38 22.25 -7.82
C ALA A 203 5.42 21.55 -8.72
N SER A 204 6.65 22.06 -8.80
CA SER A 204 7.72 21.42 -9.56
C SER A 204 8.08 20.07 -8.94
N VAL A 205 8.30 20.01 -7.62
CA VAL A 205 8.59 18.76 -6.90
C VAL A 205 7.47 17.75 -7.08
N ARG A 206 6.21 18.18 -6.89
CA ARG A 206 5.04 17.30 -7.09
C ARG A 206 4.94 16.77 -8.51
N SER A 207 5.22 17.59 -9.52
CA SER A 207 5.24 17.16 -10.93
C SER A 207 6.31 16.10 -11.17
N VAL A 208 7.54 16.29 -10.65
CA VAL A 208 8.61 15.29 -10.76
C VAL A 208 8.20 13.97 -10.08
N MET A 209 7.63 14.02 -8.88
CA MET A 209 7.20 12.79 -8.20
C MET A 209 6.05 12.08 -8.90
N ALA A 210 5.07 12.81 -9.45
CA ALA A 210 4.03 12.20 -10.27
C ALA A 210 4.63 11.49 -11.50
N ALA A 211 5.66 12.09 -12.13
CA ALA A 211 6.38 11.47 -13.24
C ALA A 211 7.17 10.22 -12.81
N ARG A 212 7.84 10.24 -11.64
CA ARG A 212 8.53 9.07 -11.07
C ARG A 212 7.57 7.92 -10.76
N ILE A 213 6.42 8.22 -10.15
CA ILE A 213 5.38 7.21 -9.87
C ILE A 213 4.78 6.66 -11.18
N LYS A 214 4.58 7.52 -12.19
CA LYS A 214 4.19 7.06 -13.53
C LYS A 214 5.23 6.13 -14.13
N LEU A 215 6.51 6.48 -14.06
CA LEU A 215 7.61 5.64 -14.54
C LEU A 215 7.64 4.29 -13.82
N ALA A 216 7.42 4.26 -12.50
CA ALA A 216 7.32 3.02 -11.73
C ALA A 216 6.21 2.12 -12.28
N LYS A 217 5.03 2.69 -12.58
CA LYS A 217 3.95 1.92 -13.21
C LYS A 217 4.33 1.40 -14.59
N GLU A 218 4.95 2.23 -15.43
CA GLU A 218 5.35 1.86 -16.79
C GLU A 218 6.42 0.76 -16.81
N LYS A 219 7.34 0.77 -15.84
CA LYS A 219 8.33 -0.30 -15.64
C LYS A 219 7.74 -1.59 -15.07
N GLY A 220 6.51 -1.56 -14.57
CA GLY A 220 5.81 -2.72 -14.03
C GLY A 220 5.97 -2.93 -12.52
N CYS A 221 6.38 -1.91 -11.75
CA CYS A 221 6.41 -2.03 -10.30
C CYS A 221 5.00 -2.34 -9.75
N ASP A 222 4.91 -3.07 -8.64
CA ASP A 222 3.66 -3.32 -7.91
C ASP A 222 3.40 -2.24 -6.85
N GLY A 223 4.45 -1.58 -6.37
CA GLY A 223 4.36 -0.46 -5.45
C GLY A 223 5.61 0.42 -5.44
N VAL A 224 5.60 1.45 -4.60
CA VAL A 224 6.69 2.43 -4.49
C VAL A 224 7.12 2.67 -3.04
N ASP A 225 8.41 2.91 -2.84
CA ASP A 225 9.02 3.36 -1.58
C ASP A 225 9.56 4.80 -1.74
N PRO A 226 8.77 5.82 -1.38
CA PRO A 226 9.20 7.21 -1.45
C PRO A 226 9.95 7.63 -0.17
N ASP A 227 11.25 7.84 -0.27
CA ASP A 227 12.11 8.18 0.87
C ASP A 227 12.15 9.68 1.21
N ASN A 228 12.73 10.00 2.37
CA ASN A 228 13.02 11.34 2.89
C ASN A 228 11.78 12.21 3.12
N VAL A 229 10.63 11.58 3.39
CA VAL A 229 9.37 12.27 3.71
C VAL A 229 9.36 12.93 5.10
N ASP A 230 10.47 12.82 5.85
CA ASP A 230 10.69 13.30 7.21
C ASP A 230 11.34 14.68 7.30
N GLY A 231 11.53 15.40 6.18
CA GLY A 231 12.18 16.71 6.14
C GLY A 231 11.59 17.79 7.06
N TYR A 232 10.32 17.64 7.48
CA TYR A 232 9.69 18.52 8.48
C TYR A 232 10.27 18.39 9.89
N SER A 233 10.94 17.27 10.19
CA SER A 233 11.60 17.03 11.47
C SER A 233 12.99 17.69 11.53
N ARG A 234 13.46 18.23 10.39
CA ARG A 234 14.79 18.77 10.19
C ARG A 234 14.80 20.28 10.27
N LYS A 235 15.85 20.85 10.88
CA LYS A 235 16.01 22.29 11.05
C LYS A 235 16.82 22.95 9.92
N ASP A 236 17.52 22.13 9.16
CA ASP A 236 18.59 22.51 8.24
C ASP A 236 18.22 22.31 6.76
N THR A 237 16.97 21.97 6.43
CA THR A 237 16.54 21.73 5.04
C THR A 237 16.66 22.93 4.11
N GLY A 238 16.78 24.14 4.67
CA GLY A 238 16.62 25.40 3.93
C GLY A 238 15.15 25.80 3.75
N PHE A 239 14.20 25.00 4.26
CA PHE A 239 12.77 25.25 4.23
C PHE A 239 12.16 25.10 5.63
N ARG A 240 11.07 25.83 5.90
CA ARG A 240 10.30 25.69 7.14
C ARG A 240 9.15 24.71 6.92
N LEU A 241 9.49 23.45 6.68
CA LEU A 241 8.51 22.38 6.46
C LEU A 241 7.82 22.01 7.77
N THR A 242 6.52 21.71 7.70
CA THR A 242 5.72 21.30 8.86
C THR A 242 5.21 19.87 8.71
N LYS A 243 4.77 19.25 9.82
CA LYS A 243 4.05 17.97 9.78
C LYS A 243 2.83 18.01 8.84
N GLY A 244 2.11 19.14 8.81
CA GLY A 244 0.96 19.34 7.93
C GLY A 244 1.35 19.34 6.44
N ASP A 245 2.52 19.85 6.09
CA ASP A 245 3.04 19.79 4.72
C ASP A 245 3.39 18.36 4.32
N ALA A 246 4.04 17.60 5.22
CA ALA A 246 4.38 16.21 5.01
C ALA A 246 3.13 15.32 4.83
N ILE A 247 2.11 15.49 5.67
CA ILE A 247 0.83 14.76 5.53
C ILE A 247 0.18 15.03 4.17
N LYS A 248 0.06 16.30 3.75
CA LYS A 248 -0.50 16.67 2.44
C LYS A 248 0.34 16.15 1.27
N TYR A 249 1.65 16.02 1.46
CA TYR A 249 2.54 15.47 0.45
C TYR A 249 2.40 13.95 0.34
N LEU A 250 2.38 13.24 1.47
CA LEU A 250 2.13 11.80 1.54
C LEU A 250 0.76 11.42 0.95
N GLN A 251 -0.30 12.17 1.26
CA GLN A 251 -1.62 11.98 0.65
C GLN A 251 -1.59 12.16 -0.87
N PHE A 252 -0.81 13.13 -1.36
CA PHE A 252 -0.61 13.34 -2.79
C PHE A 252 0.14 12.17 -3.44
N LEU A 253 1.26 11.72 -2.88
CA LEU A 253 2.02 10.57 -3.38
C LEU A 253 1.17 9.31 -3.42
N ALA A 254 0.40 9.05 -2.35
CA ALA A 254 -0.50 7.92 -2.29
C ALA A 254 -1.64 8.02 -3.34
N GLY A 255 -2.20 9.21 -3.54
CA GLY A 255 -3.19 9.43 -4.61
C GLY A 255 -2.63 9.18 -6.01
N GLU A 256 -1.41 9.63 -6.29
CA GLU A 256 -0.72 9.36 -7.55
C GLU A 256 -0.44 7.86 -7.75
N ALA A 257 0.03 7.17 -6.70
CA ALA A 257 0.30 5.73 -6.75
C ALA A 257 -0.99 4.91 -6.95
N HIS A 258 -1.99 5.13 -6.09
CA HIS A 258 -3.24 4.37 -6.09
C HIS A 258 -4.04 4.57 -7.38
N SER A 259 -4.06 5.78 -7.95
CA SER A 259 -4.72 6.04 -9.24
C SER A 259 -4.09 5.27 -10.41
N ARG A 260 -2.84 4.80 -10.25
CA ARG A 260 -2.11 3.97 -11.23
C ARG A 260 -2.12 2.47 -10.85
N GLY A 261 -2.83 2.10 -9.79
CA GLY A 261 -2.88 0.74 -9.28
C GLY A 261 -1.58 0.28 -8.61
N LEU A 262 -0.73 1.22 -8.20
CA LEU A 262 0.46 0.96 -7.37
C LEU A 262 0.08 1.02 -5.90
N ALA A 263 0.75 0.21 -5.10
CA ALA A 263 0.75 0.35 -3.64
C ALA A 263 1.86 1.29 -3.17
N ILE A 264 1.82 1.77 -1.93
CA ILE A 264 2.79 2.74 -1.40
C ILE A 264 3.10 2.50 0.08
N GLY A 265 4.37 2.70 0.46
CA GLY A 265 4.84 2.65 1.85
C GLY A 265 5.01 4.02 2.50
N LEU A 266 4.92 4.04 3.83
CA LEU A 266 5.46 5.13 4.66
C LEU A 266 6.89 4.78 5.08
N LYS A 267 7.87 5.65 4.82
CA LYS A 267 9.26 5.43 5.19
C LYS A 267 9.61 6.22 6.46
N ASN A 268 9.98 5.52 7.54
CA ASN A 268 10.42 5.99 8.87
C ASN A 268 9.45 6.87 9.68
N SER A 269 8.64 7.73 9.04
CA SER A 269 7.84 8.78 9.67
C SER A 269 6.60 8.25 10.43
N ALA A 270 6.77 7.25 11.29
CA ALA A 270 5.71 6.56 12.03
C ALA A 270 4.88 7.48 12.94
N GLU A 271 5.41 8.63 13.36
CA GLU A 271 4.62 9.62 14.08
C GLU A 271 3.49 10.22 13.22
N LEU A 272 3.61 10.14 11.89
CA LEU A 272 2.56 10.53 10.96
C LEU A 272 1.56 9.40 10.69
N ALA A 273 1.84 8.17 11.13
CA ALA A 273 1.04 6.99 10.80
C ALA A 273 -0.45 7.21 11.05
N SER A 274 -0.83 7.74 12.23
CA SER A 274 -2.23 8.04 12.55
C SER A 274 -2.95 8.96 11.56
N SER A 275 -2.21 9.83 10.86
CA SER A 275 -2.74 10.80 9.89
C SER A 275 -2.73 10.28 8.44
N VAL A 276 -1.96 9.22 8.16
CA VAL A 276 -1.79 8.70 6.78
C VAL A 276 -2.09 7.22 6.62
N MET A 277 -2.41 6.49 7.70
CA MET A 277 -2.65 5.03 7.71
C MET A 277 -3.64 4.57 6.64
N ASP A 278 -4.69 5.36 6.37
CA ASP A 278 -5.70 5.02 5.37
C ASP A 278 -5.18 5.12 3.92
N HIS A 279 -4.07 5.82 3.72
CA HIS A 279 -3.43 6.05 2.44
C HIS A 279 -2.21 5.15 2.18
N MET A 280 -1.64 4.55 3.22
CA MET A 280 -0.43 3.73 3.12
C MET A 280 -0.79 2.26 3.08
N ASP A 281 -0.01 1.43 2.38
CA ASP A 281 -0.24 -0.01 2.24
C ASP A 281 0.69 -0.84 3.15
N TRP A 282 1.82 -0.27 3.55
CA TRP A 282 2.77 -0.78 4.54
C TRP A 282 3.59 0.36 5.15
N ASP A 283 4.50 0.03 6.06
CA ASP A 283 5.55 0.92 6.56
C ASP A 283 6.93 0.30 6.34
N ILE A 284 7.95 1.11 6.04
CA ILE A 284 9.36 0.74 6.04
C ILE A 284 10.06 1.52 7.15
N CYS A 285 10.73 0.79 8.03
CA CYS A 285 11.37 1.32 9.22
C CYS A 285 12.86 0.94 9.24
N GLU A 286 13.72 1.92 9.47
CA GLU A 286 15.17 1.73 9.60
C GLU A 286 15.63 2.00 11.04
N SER A 287 16.37 1.05 11.61
CA SER A 287 17.10 1.19 12.88
C SER A 287 16.25 1.44 14.13
N CYS A 288 14.96 1.05 14.14
CA CYS A 288 14.11 1.33 15.31
C CYS A 288 14.58 0.67 16.59
N VAL A 289 15.34 -0.43 16.52
CA VAL A 289 15.91 -1.11 17.68
C VAL A 289 17.00 -0.23 18.29
N VAL A 290 17.91 0.28 17.46
CA VAL A 290 18.99 1.19 17.87
C VAL A 290 18.43 2.47 18.49
N TYR A 291 17.32 2.98 17.97
CA TYR A 291 16.66 4.20 18.46
C TYR A 291 15.55 3.97 19.50
N ASN A 292 15.30 2.71 19.89
CA ASN A 292 14.24 2.32 20.83
C ASN A 292 12.85 2.89 20.47
N GLU A 293 12.50 2.82 19.19
CA GLU A 293 11.26 3.38 18.65
C GLU A 293 10.36 2.36 17.96
N CYS A 294 10.70 1.05 17.93
CA CYS A 294 9.93 0.06 17.18
C CYS A 294 8.42 0.01 17.52
N ARG A 295 8.04 0.34 18.76
CA ARG A 295 6.63 0.40 19.17
C ARG A 295 5.82 1.44 18.41
N THR A 296 6.42 2.49 17.85
CA THR A 296 5.70 3.53 17.08
C THR A 296 5.15 3.00 15.76
N TYR A 297 5.72 1.90 15.24
CA TYR A 297 5.34 1.26 13.98
C TYR A 297 4.29 0.13 14.12
N GLN A 298 4.07 -0.37 15.35
CA GLN A 298 3.04 -1.39 15.66
C GLN A 298 1.61 -1.05 15.20
N PRO A 299 1.16 0.23 15.14
CA PRO A 299 -0.13 0.57 14.55
C PRO A 299 -0.35 0.02 13.13
N PHE A 300 0.70 -0.14 12.31
CA PHE A 300 0.57 -0.77 10.99
C PHE A 300 0.21 -2.25 11.11
N ILE A 301 0.91 -2.99 11.97
CA ILE A 301 0.62 -4.41 12.24
C ILE A 301 -0.80 -4.59 12.76
N MET A 302 -1.22 -3.75 13.73
CA MET A 302 -2.59 -3.79 14.26
C MET A 302 -3.66 -3.45 13.21
N ALA A 303 -3.31 -2.63 12.21
CA ALA A 303 -4.16 -2.32 11.06
C ALA A 303 -4.13 -3.39 9.95
N GLY A 304 -3.44 -4.53 10.15
CA GLY A 304 -3.33 -5.60 9.17
C GLY A 304 -2.36 -5.29 8.02
N ARG A 305 -1.43 -4.35 8.22
CA ARG A 305 -0.45 -3.90 7.23
C ARG A 305 0.97 -4.29 7.68
N PRO A 306 1.84 -4.77 6.77
CA PRO A 306 3.19 -5.16 7.16
C PRO A 306 4.05 -3.95 7.52
N VAL A 307 5.05 -4.22 8.36
CA VAL A 307 6.20 -3.34 8.57
C VAL A 307 7.42 -4.08 8.04
N PHE A 308 8.06 -3.50 7.02
CA PHE A 308 9.34 -3.95 6.47
C PHE A 308 10.45 -3.26 7.26
N HIS A 309 11.19 -4.02 8.04
CA HIS A 309 12.08 -3.50 9.07
C HIS A 309 13.54 -3.78 8.71
N ILE A 310 14.39 -2.76 8.72
CA ILE A 310 15.82 -2.84 8.46
C ILE A 310 16.58 -2.49 9.72
N GLU A 311 17.56 -3.30 10.09
CA GLU A 311 18.61 -2.94 11.03
C GLU A 311 19.97 -3.02 10.35
N TYR A 312 20.85 -2.07 10.63
CA TYR A 312 22.18 -2.04 10.02
C TYR A 312 23.23 -2.71 10.90
N VAL A 313 24.09 -3.53 10.29
CA VAL A 313 25.16 -4.25 11.00
C VAL A 313 26.51 -3.51 10.99
N ASP A 314 26.59 -2.43 10.24
CA ASP A 314 27.72 -1.51 10.11
C ASP A 314 27.24 -0.04 10.16
N GLY A 315 28.15 0.91 9.97
CA GLY A 315 27.88 2.34 10.10
C GLY A 315 28.19 2.89 11.50
N ASP A 316 27.71 4.11 11.77
CA ASP A 316 28.02 4.83 13.02
C ASP A 316 27.34 4.23 14.26
N LYS A 317 26.20 3.55 14.07
CA LYS A 317 25.40 2.94 15.14
C LYS A 317 24.87 1.56 14.72
N PRO A 318 25.74 0.55 14.59
CA PRO A 318 25.31 -0.78 14.21
C PRO A 318 24.46 -1.43 15.31
N VAL A 319 23.47 -2.23 14.90
CA VAL A 319 22.64 -3.01 15.81
C VAL A 319 23.45 -4.10 16.49
N ASN A 320 23.09 -4.45 17.74
CA ASN A 320 23.54 -5.70 18.33
C ASN A 320 22.80 -6.87 17.67
N LEU A 321 23.52 -7.71 16.92
CA LEU A 321 22.96 -8.86 16.18
C LEU A 321 22.12 -9.80 17.06
N THR A 322 22.49 -9.97 18.34
CA THR A 322 21.76 -10.84 19.28
C THR A 322 20.40 -10.26 19.65
N ALA A 323 20.28 -8.94 19.65
CA ALA A 323 19.06 -8.22 19.99
C ALA A 323 18.16 -7.97 18.76
N ALA A 324 18.74 -7.81 17.57
CA ALA A 324 18.05 -7.29 16.38
C ALA A 324 16.78 -8.08 16.01
N CYS A 325 16.84 -9.42 16.02
CA CYS A 325 15.72 -10.25 15.62
C CYS A 325 14.59 -10.39 16.66
N ASN A 326 14.85 -10.10 17.94
CA ASN A 326 13.91 -10.32 19.04
C ASN A 326 13.67 -9.07 19.89
N ALA A 327 13.96 -7.89 19.34
CA ALA A 327 13.85 -6.64 20.07
C ALA A 327 12.39 -6.35 20.50
N PRO A 328 12.17 -5.75 21.69
CA PRO A 328 10.83 -5.36 22.10
C PRO A 328 10.16 -4.43 21.08
N GLY A 329 8.94 -4.79 20.67
CA GLY A 329 8.14 -3.98 19.73
C GLY A 329 8.31 -4.32 18.26
N THR A 330 9.04 -5.39 17.91
CA THR A 330 9.18 -5.87 16.51
C THR A 330 8.25 -7.04 16.16
N ARG A 331 7.31 -7.41 17.03
CA ARG A 331 6.32 -8.48 16.74
C ARG A 331 5.57 -8.18 15.45
N GLY A 332 5.50 -9.17 14.56
CA GLY A 332 4.89 -9.05 13.23
C GLY A 332 5.76 -8.37 12.16
N PHE A 333 6.94 -7.81 12.52
CA PHE A 333 7.79 -7.12 11.55
C PHE A 333 8.54 -8.13 10.69
N SER A 334 8.71 -7.78 9.41
CA SER A 334 9.56 -8.54 8.50
C SER A 334 10.96 -7.94 8.58
N THR A 335 11.82 -8.48 9.43
CA THR A 335 13.13 -7.89 9.75
C THR A 335 14.25 -8.43 8.85
N LEU A 336 15.00 -7.52 8.21
CA LEU A 336 16.26 -7.77 7.52
C LEU A 336 17.39 -7.05 8.23
N LEU A 337 18.48 -7.77 8.48
CA LEU A 337 19.75 -7.14 8.80
C LEU A 337 20.48 -6.85 7.50
N LYS A 338 20.93 -5.61 7.31
CA LYS A 338 21.61 -5.16 6.09
C LYS A 338 22.91 -4.46 6.44
N ARG A 339 23.81 -4.35 5.47
CA ARG A 339 24.83 -3.30 5.50
C ARG A 339 24.17 -1.98 5.13
N GLN A 340 24.67 -0.88 5.70
CA GLN A 340 24.22 0.48 5.43
C GLN A 340 24.33 0.81 3.95
N ASN A 341 25.23 0.12 3.23
CA ASN A 341 25.36 0.32 1.81
C ASN A 341 24.18 -0.23 0.98
N LEU A 342 23.30 -1.06 1.55
CA LEU A 342 22.15 -1.69 0.88
C LEU A 342 22.52 -2.42 -0.42
N ASP A 343 23.63 -3.15 -0.39
CA ASP A 343 23.98 -4.12 -1.42
C ASP A 343 23.20 -5.45 -1.25
N GLU A 344 23.61 -6.50 -1.97
CA GLU A 344 22.96 -7.81 -1.95
C GLU A 344 22.95 -8.46 -0.55
N TRP A 345 23.95 -8.17 0.30
CA TRP A 345 24.13 -8.87 1.58
C TRP A 345 22.95 -8.65 2.52
N PHE A 346 22.50 -9.72 3.17
CA PHE A 346 21.45 -9.66 4.17
C PHE A 346 21.56 -10.83 5.17
N LEU A 347 20.95 -10.66 6.33
CA LEU A 347 20.55 -11.76 7.20
C LEU A 347 19.07 -11.58 7.56
N ALA A 348 18.23 -12.54 7.22
CA ALA A 348 16.81 -12.51 7.54
C ALA A 348 16.56 -13.04 8.95
N CYS A 349 15.75 -12.33 9.73
CA CYS A 349 15.29 -12.81 11.03
C CYS A 349 14.05 -13.72 10.86
N PRO A 350 13.89 -14.74 11.71
CA PRO A 350 12.62 -15.46 11.79
C PRO A 350 11.47 -14.50 12.14
N LEU A 351 10.30 -14.72 11.53
CA LEU A 351 9.12 -13.94 11.88
C LEU A 351 8.68 -14.26 13.30
N VAL A 352 8.62 -13.24 14.16
CA VAL A 352 7.95 -13.35 15.46
C VAL A 352 6.49 -13.00 15.25
N ALA A 353 5.59 -13.97 15.48
CA ALA A 353 4.15 -13.78 15.27
C ALA A 353 3.62 -12.55 16.05
N ALA A 354 2.68 -11.85 15.43
CA ALA A 354 2.06 -10.62 15.94
C ALA A 354 1.28 -10.87 17.24
#